data_AF-A0AAJ2X2J1-F1
#
_entry.id   AF-A0AAJ2X2J1-F1
#
_cell.length_a   1.000
_cell.length_b   1.000
_cell.length_c   1.000
_cell.angle_alpha   90.00
_cell.angle_beta   90.00
_cell.angle_gamma   90.00
#
_symmetry.space_group_name_H-M   'P 1'
#
loop_
_entity.id
_entity.type
_entity.pdbx_description
1 polymer ?
#
loop_
_entity_poly.entity_id
_entity_poly.type
_entity_poly.pdbx_seq_one_letter_code
_entity_poly.pdbx_strand_id
1 'polypeptide(L)'
;MKRLKQPSALVSELRNKLALKGLNGSSAIARATKLGQPQVYRNLFGSPKKVSRTMQQLCAYTDVDAYEGTSDPSESKVLMEALATVWDGTDAHAKRLAKLLFAHQQAHM
;
A
#
# COMPACT_ATOMS: atom_id res chain seq x y z
N MET A 1 -9.05 -4.13 5.00
CA MET A 1 -8.80 -5.00 3.84
C MET A 1 -7.49 -4.58 3.19
N LYS A 2 -6.56 -5.51 2.99
CA LYS A 2 -5.35 -5.24 2.19
C LYS A 2 -5.76 -4.86 0.76
N ARG A 3 -5.24 -3.74 0.28
CA ARG A 3 -5.45 -3.28 -1.10
C ARG A 3 -4.10 -2.96 -1.73
N LEU A 4 -4.04 -2.92 -3.05
CA LEU A 4 -2.82 -2.49 -3.74
C LEU A 4 -2.53 -1.03 -3.40
N LYS A 5 -1.25 -0.74 -3.14
CA LYS A 5 -0.75 0.64 -3.00
C LYS A 5 -1.07 1.44 -4.25
N GLN A 6 -1.19 2.76 -4.08
CA GLN A 6 -1.25 3.67 -5.22
C GLN A 6 0.02 3.51 -6.08
N PRO A 7 -0.08 3.42 -7.42
CA PRO A 7 1.06 3.13 -8.28
C PRO A 7 2.23 4.10 -8.10
N SER A 8 1.96 5.40 -7.97
CA SER A 8 2.98 6.43 -7.76
C SER A 8 3.72 6.27 -6.42
N ALA A 9 2.99 5.94 -5.36
CA ALA A 9 3.57 5.70 -4.03
C ALA A 9 4.48 4.47 -4.06
N LEU A 10 4.00 3.36 -4.63
CA LEU A 10 4.78 2.13 -4.75
C LEU A 10 6.01 2.31 -5.64
N VAL A 11 5.91 3.06 -6.75
CA VAL A 11 7.07 3.39 -7.59
C VAL A 11 8.13 4.16 -6.82
N SER A 12 7.72 5.14 -6.01
CA SER A 12 8.66 5.94 -5.22
C SER A 12 9.41 5.07 -4.21
N GLU A 13 8.69 4.19 -3.51
CA GLU A 13 9.27 3.24 -2.56
C GLU A 13 10.24 2.25 -3.24
N LEU A 14 9.82 1.66 -4.38
CA LEU A 14 10.67 0.76 -5.16
C LEU A 14 11.95 1.46 -5.64
N ARG A 15 11.84 2.69 -6.15
CA ARG A 15 13.01 3.46 -6.61
C ARG A 15 13.99 3.74 -5.47
N ASN A 16 13.49 4.08 -4.29
CA ASN A 16 14.34 4.29 -3.12
C ASN A 16 15.08 3.01 -2.72
N LYS A 17 14.38 1.87 -2.65
CA LYS A 17 14.99 0.56 -2.32
C LYS A 17 16.01 0.10 -3.36
N LEU A 18 15.74 0.34 -4.65
CA LEU A 18 16.66 0.02 -5.74
C LEU A 18 17.91 0.93 -5.70
N ALA A 19 17.73 2.22 -5.42
CA ALA A 19 18.84 3.16 -5.28
C ALA A 19 19.78 2.78 -4.12
N LEU A 20 19.23 2.32 -2.99
CA LEU A 20 20.02 1.78 -1.87
C LEU A 20 20.85 0.54 -2.25
N LYS A 21 20.44 -0.20 -3.28
CA LYS A 21 21.19 -1.32 -3.87
C LYS A 21 22.13 -0.89 -5.01
N GLY A 22 22.28 0.40 -5.26
CA GLY A 22 23.09 0.95 -6.35
C GLY A 22 22.45 0.86 -7.74
N LEU A 23 21.15 0.54 -7.83
CA LEU A 23 20.43 0.32 -9.09
C LEU A 23 19.60 1.56 -9.48
N ASN A 24 20.26 2.55 -10.08
CA ASN A 24 19.62 3.85 -10.38
C ASN A 24 18.94 3.94 -11.76
N GLY A 25 19.27 3.05 -12.70
CA GLY A 25 18.84 3.13 -14.08
C GLY A 25 18.06 1.90 -14.57
N SER A 26 17.15 2.09 -15.52
CA SER A 26 16.30 1.02 -16.07
C SER A 26 17.09 -0.16 -16.62
N SER A 27 18.23 0.06 -17.28
CA SER A 27 19.09 -1.01 -17.79
C SER A 27 19.76 -1.83 -16.68
N ALA A 28 20.24 -1.17 -15.62
CA ALA A 28 20.88 -1.84 -14.49
C ALA A 28 19.87 -2.68 -13.70
N ILE A 29 18.70 -2.10 -13.43
CA ILE A 29 17.59 -2.78 -12.76
C ILE A 29 17.13 -3.98 -13.60
N ALA A 30 16.98 -3.84 -14.92
CA ALA A 30 16.58 -4.92 -15.81
C ALA A 30 17.53 -6.13 -15.73
N ARG A 31 18.85 -5.89 -15.79
CA ARG A 31 19.85 -6.96 -15.64
C ARG A 31 19.79 -7.62 -14.26
N ALA A 32 19.69 -6.83 -13.20
CA ALA A 32 19.68 -7.33 -11.82
C ALA A 32 18.42 -8.16 -11.50
N THR A 33 17.28 -7.77 -12.07
CA THR A 33 15.96 -8.38 -11.82
C THR A 33 15.57 -9.43 -12.86
N LYS A 34 16.38 -9.61 -13.91
CA LYS A 34 16.08 -10.46 -15.09
C LYS A 34 14.75 -10.11 -15.77
N LEU A 35 14.40 -8.83 -15.78
CA LEU A 35 13.20 -8.29 -16.44
C LEU A 35 13.59 -7.53 -17.72
N GLY A 36 12.64 -7.33 -18.63
CA GLY A 36 12.88 -6.53 -19.83
C GLY A 36 13.04 -5.04 -19.50
N GLN A 37 14.09 -4.39 -20.03
CA GLN A 37 14.33 -2.96 -19.82
C GLN A 37 13.11 -2.06 -20.15
N PRO A 38 12.37 -2.28 -21.25
CA PRO A 38 11.17 -1.48 -21.52
C PRO A 38 10.07 -1.65 -20.46
N GLN A 39 9.96 -2.86 -19.87
CA GLN A 39 9.00 -3.13 -18.80
C GLN A 39 9.39 -2.41 -17.53
N VAL A 40 10.69 -2.45 -17.18
CA VAL A 40 11.24 -1.71 -16.04
C VAL A 40 11.04 -0.21 -16.23
N TYR A 41 11.38 0.33 -17.40
CA TYR A 41 11.22 1.75 -17.71
C TYR A 41 9.76 2.19 -17.53
N ARG A 42 8.83 1.50 -18.19
CA ARG A 42 7.40 1.85 -18.12
C ARG A 42 6.84 1.80 -16.69
N ASN A 43 7.27 0.85 -15.87
CA ASN A 43 6.74 0.71 -14.51
C ASN A 43 7.40 1.65 -13.50
N LEU A 44 8.69 1.96 -13.61
CA LEU A 44 9.37 2.79 -12.60
C LEU A 44 9.57 4.26 -13.03
N PHE A 45 9.58 4.52 -14.33
CA PHE A 45 9.93 5.83 -14.90
C PHE A 45 8.83 6.40 -15.83
N GLY A 46 7.88 5.58 -16.27
CA GLY A 46 6.85 5.94 -17.26
C GLY A 46 5.45 6.21 -16.69
N SER A 47 5.33 6.59 -15.40
CA SER A 47 4.05 6.93 -14.74
C SER A 47 2.96 5.85 -14.88
N PRO A 48 3.11 4.68 -14.22
CA PRO A 48 2.16 3.59 -14.34
C PRO A 48 0.78 3.95 -13.79
N LYS A 49 -0.28 3.55 -14.52
CA LYS A 49 -1.68 3.75 -14.08
C LYS A 49 -2.18 2.68 -13.09
N LYS A 50 -1.48 1.55 -12.98
CA LYS A 50 -1.86 0.43 -12.11
C LYS A 50 -0.64 -0.35 -11.64
N VAL A 51 -0.78 -1.08 -10.53
CA VAL A 51 0.22 -2.05 -10.09
C VAL A 51 0.20 -3.26 -11.02
N SER A 52 1.22 -3.39 -11.87
CA SER A 52 1.32 -4.49 -12.83
C SER A 52 2.04 -5.71 -12.23
N ARG A 53 1.97 -6.86 -12.92
CA ARG A 53 2.76 -8.05 -12.56
C ARG A 53 4.27 -7.78 -12.54
N THR A 54 4.78 -6.97 -13.47
CA THR A 54 6.19 -6.55 -13.46
C THR A 54 6.51 -5.75 -12.19
N MET A 55 5.59 -4.88 -11.75
CA MET A 55 5.77 -4.12 -10.53
C MET A 55 5.76 -5.02 -9.29
N GLN A 56 4.93 -6.05 -9.26
CA GLN A 56 4.95 -7.08 -8.21
C GLN A 56 6.25 -7.90 -8.21
N GLN A 57 6.82 -8.20 -9.38
CA GLN A 57 8.13 -8.86 -9.47
C GLN A 57 9.24 -7.96 -8.92
N LEU A 58 9.17 -6.65 -9.17
CA LEU A 58 10.08 -5.67 -8.57
C LEU A 58 9.91 -5.58 -7.04
N CYS A 59 8.68 -5.67 -6.56
CA CYS A 59 8.38 -5.77 -5.12
C CYS A 59 9.05 -6.98 -4.49
N ALA A 60 8.89 -8.17 -5.09
CA ALA A 60 9.54 -9.39 -4.61
C ALA A 60 11.08 -9.29 -4.61
N TYR A 61 11.67 -8.64 -5.61
CA TYR A 61 13.13 -8.42 -5.66
C TYR A 61 13.63 -7.45 -4.57
N THR A 62 12.83 -6.46 -4.21
CA THR A 62 13.21 -5.38 -3.27
C THR A 62 12.72 -5.59 -1.84
N ASP A 63 11.96 -6.67 -1.60
CA ASP A 63 11.27 -6.95 -0.34
C ASP A 63 10.33 -5.80 0.10
N VAL A 64 9.61 -5.25 -0.88
CA VAL A 64 8.58 -4.23 -0.66
C VAL A 64 7.22 -4.88 -0.75
N ASP A 65 6.34 -4.65 0.23
CA ASP A 65 4.94 -5.08 0.11
C ASP A 65 4.22 -4.19 -0.90
N ALA A 66 3.62 -4.82 -1.93
CA ALA A 66 2.81 -4.13 -2.94
C ALA A 66 1.44 -3.70 -2.40
N TYR A 67 1.04 -4.26 -1.26
CA TYR A 67 -0.23 -3.99 -0.60
C TYR A 67 -0.03 -3.00 0.54
N GLU A 68 -1.07 -2.22 0.81
CA GLU A 68 -1.20 -1.36 1.96
C GLU A 68 -2.49 -1.65 2.70
N GLY A 69 -2.54 -1.14 3.93
CA GLY A 69 -3.63 -1.38 4.85
C GLY A 69 -3.49 -2.70 5.58
N THR A 70 -4.32 -2.82 6.59
CA THR A 70 -4.41 -4.00 7.45
C THR A 70 -5.78 -4.65 7.28
N SER A 71 -5.83 -5.95 7.51
CA SER A 71 -7.09 -6.66 7.68
C SER A 71 -7.60 -6.55 9.12
N ASP A 72 -6.72 -6.21 10.06
CA ASP A 72 -7.03 -6.02 11.47
C ASP A 72 -7.21 -4.52 11.77
N PRO A 73 -8.44 -4.05 12.05
CA PRO A 73 -8.70 -2.66 12.39
C PRO A 73 -7.85 -2.13 13.56
N SER A 74 -7.42 -3.00 14.47
CA SER A 74 -6.64 -2.61 15.65
C SER A 74 -5.23 -2.14 15.30
N GLU A 75 -4.68 -2.55 14.15
CA GLU A 75 -3.38 -2.07 13.67
C GLU A 75 -3.46 -0.67 13.03
N SER A 76 -4.66 -0.17 12.75
CA SER A 76 -4.86 1.18 12.20
C SER A 76 -4.75 2.23 13.31
N LYS A 77 -3.57 2.84 13.43
CA LYS A 77 -3.30 3.89 14.42
C LYS A 77 -4.34 5.02 14.37
N VAL A 78 -4.67 5.51 13.18
CA VAL A 78 -5.65 6.59 12.99
C VAL A 78 -7.03 6.19 13.50
N LEU A 79 -7.49 4.98 13.18
CA LEU A 79 -8.81 4.49 13.61
C LEU A 79 -8.85 4.33 15.13
N MET A 80 -7.82 3.70 15.70
CA MET A 80 -7.76 3.43 17.13
C MET A 80 -7.62 4.70 17.96
N GLU A 81 -6.85 5.69 17.51
CA GLU A 81 -6.74 7.00 18.17
C GLU A 81 -8.08 7.76 18.15
N ALA A 82 -8.79 7.74 17.02
CA ALA A 82 -10.10 8.35 16.92
C ALA A 82 -11.12 7.67 17.86
N LEU A 83 -11.14 6.33 17.89
CA LEU A 83 -12.00 5.57 18.80
C LEU A 83 -11.67 5.84 20.26
N ALA A 84 -10.39 5.87 20.63
CA ALA A 84 -9.95 6.16 21.99
C ALA A 84 -10.33 7.58 22.45
N THR A 85 -10.38 8.54 21.52
CA THR A 85 -10.76 9.93 21.82
C THR A 85 -12.27 10.07 22.05
N VAL A 86 -13.09 9.31 21.32
CA VAL A 86 -14.55 9.46 21.33
C VAL A 86 -15.23 8.53 22.32
N TRP A 87 -14.64 7.36 22.61
CA TRP A 87 -15.23 6.36 23.50
C TRP A 87 -15.15 6.77 24.97
N ASP A 88 -16.28 6.70 25.68
CA ASP A 88 -16.39 7.06 27.11
C ASP A 88 -16.10 5.90 28.09
N GLY A 89 -15.64 4.75 27.57
CA GLY A 89 -15.36 3.55 28.37
C GLY A 89 -16.56 2.64 28.63
N THR A 90 -17.79 3.05 28.26
CA THR A 90 -19.00 2.24 28.50
C THR A 90 -19.35 1.32 27.34
N ASP A 91 -19.93 0.16 27.65
CA ASP A 91 -20.45 -0.79 26.65
C ASP A 91 -21.61 -0.19 25.83
N ALA A 92 -22.46 0.62 26.47
CA ALA A 92 -23.56 1.31 25.81
C ALA A 92 -23.05 2.26 24.70
N HIS A 93 -21.97 2.99 24.96
CA HIS A 93 -21.37 3.85 23.94
C HIS A 93 -20.67 3.04 22.86
N ALA A 94 -19.95 1.98 23.22
CA ALA A 94 -19.32 1.08 22.24
C ALA A 94 -20.35 0.54 21.22
N LYS A 95 -21.53 0.10 21.69
CA LYS A 95 -22.64 -0.34 20.83
C LYS A 95 -23.17 0.76 19.90
N ARG A 96 -23.23 2.01 20.36
CA ARG A 96 -23.64 3.15 19.51
C ARG A 96 -22.60 3.46 18.42
N LEU A 97 -21.31 3.48 18.78
CA LEU A 97 -20.21 3.67 17.83
C LEU A 97 -20.21 2.57 16.76
N ALA A 98 -20.39 1.31 17.18
CA ALA A 98 -20.51 0.18 16.26
C ALA A 98 -21.69 0.35 15.28
N LYS A 99 -22.88 0.74 15.77
CA LYS A 99 -24.02 1.03 14.90
C LYS A 99 -23.73 2.13 13.87
N LEU A 100 -23.02 3.19 14.27
CA LEU A 100 -22.65 4.28 13.38
C LEU A 100 -21.69 3.81 12.27
N LEU A 101 -20.70 2.99 12.62
CA LEU A 101 -19.79 2.38 11.64
C LEU A 101 -20.52 1.48 10.65
N PHE A 102 -21.47 0.66 11.11
CA PHE A 102 -22.28 -0.17 10.23
C PHE A 102 -23.22 0.64 9.32
N ALA A 103 -23.81 1.72 9.85
CA ALA A 103 -24.64 2.62 9.03
C ALA A 103 -23.82 3.30 7.92
N HIS A 104 -22.58 3.73 8.23
CA HIS A 104 -21.67 4.28 7.23
C HIS A 104 -21.35 3.26 6.12
N GLN A 105 -21.11 2.00 6.48
CA GLN A 105 -20.89 0.94 5.49
C GLN A 105 -22.10 0.75 4.57
N GLN A 106 -23.32 0.77 5.10
CA GLN A 106 -24.55 0.61 4.32
C GLN A 106 -24.81 1.78 3.36
N ALA A 107 -24.41 3.00 3.72
CA ALA A 107 -24.59 4.18 2.88
C ALA A 107 -23.64 4.24 1.66
N HIS A 108 -22.57 3.44 1.66
CA HIS A 108 -21.55 3.38 0.61
C HIS A 108 -21.53 2.03 -0.15
N MET A 109 -22.51 1.17 0.10
CA MET A 109 -22.85 0.05 -0.78
C MET A 109 -23.91 0.49 -1.79
#